data_AF-A0A7C7ML82-F1
#
_entry.id   AF-A0A7C7ML82-F1
#
_cell.length_a   1.000
_cell.length_b   1.000
_cell.length_c   1.000
_cell.angle_alpha   90.00
_cell.angle_beta   90.00
_cell.angle_gamma   90.00
#
_symmetry.space_group_name_H-M   'P 1'
#
loop_
_entity.id
_entity.type
_entity.pdbx_description
1 polymer ?
#
loop_
_entity_poly.entity_id
_entity_poly.type
_entity_poly.pdbx_seq_one_letter_code
_entity_poly.pdbx_strand_id
1 'polypeptide(L)'
;MNYLTPQVQKVISFFCLFLIVLSTQAQIGIGTTEPDESSILDIQATNKGVLFPRIDLGATSIPNPAKGLVVWNTDLLNGEVNTGLFFWNGSAWLSLVSNEKLNTEINNIETAAGGSGWADGGNQATEGDFIGTTNYVPLEFRVNDQQVGYFDPIGGMSLGQDATANQNKSIAIGDNADSSTSNEAIAVGSQSEASGYRSTAIGTDSQSSVNNSIAIGTNASATGENSIAIGDNSSASAQNATALGHNANATQANTVILGDVNNTNVGIGTSTPSEKLEINGSIKIVDGNQGTGKVLTSDANGKATWVAPQDVTYFAEVRKSSNSNLNQYNYISFGTTDFQQGITAGNNNFQIQDKPGIYRVSFKLTLQKSNGGSSSQNIKFFLAKAYSSSNLIPGSEVYANVRNGDIITISGEKIVQLNAWESIGIFSDTSSNNVQVLASGSSFNIEMISQ
;
A
#
# COMPACT_ATOMS: atom_id res chain seq x y z
N MET A 1 -131.71 33.08 0.71
CA MET A 1 -132.40 31.98 -0.01
C MET A 1 -131.31 31.12 -0.63
N ASN A 2 -131.04 29.87 -0.27
CA ASN A 2 -131.87 28.86 0.36
C ASN A 2 -131.00 27.88 1.17
N TYR A 3 -131.65 27.32 2.19
CA TYR A 3 -131.21 26.24 3.07
C TYR A 3 -131.01 24.91 2.32
N LEU A 4 -129.97 24.14 2.70
CA LEU A 4 -129.91 22.66 2.66
C LEU A 4 -129.01 22.21 3.84
N THR A 5 -129.57 21.97 5.03
CA THR A 5 -130.01 20.70 5.69
C THR A 5 -128.90 19.77 6.25
N PRO A 6 -128.97 19.37 7.54
CA PRO A 6 -127.99 18.54 8.27
C PRO A 6 -128.05 17.03 7.92
N GLN A 7 -128.21 16.70 6.64
CA GLN A 7 -128.24 15.33 6.11
C GLN A 7 -127.09 15.03 5.13
N VAL A 8 -126.26 16.02 4.77
CA VAL A 8 -125.09 15.79 3.89
C VAL A 8 -123.77 15.61 4.68
N GLN A 9 -123.74 15.99 5.97
CA GLN A 9 -122.60 15.73 6.86
C GLN A 9 -122.41 14.25 7.22
N LYS A 10 -123.40 13.37 6.98
CA LYS A 10 -123.27 11.91 7.19
C LYS A 10 -122.76 11.15 5.97
N VAL A 11 -122.73 11.77 4.79
CA VAL A 11 -122.16 11.15 3.59
C VAL A 11 -120.64 11.40 3.51
N ILE A 12 -120.14 12.48 4.11
CA ILE A 12 -118.72 12.81 4.14
C ILE A 12 -117.96 12.02 5.22
N SER A 13 -118.62 11.63 6.32
CA SER A 13 -117.97 10.86 7.39
C SER A 13 -117.96 9.33 7.17
N PHE A 14 -118.77 8.82 6.22
CA PHE A 14 -118.81 7.38 5.87
C PHE A 14 -117.94 7.05 4.64
N PHE A 15 -117.47 8.06 3.90
CA PHE A 15 -116.52 7.90 2.80
C PHE A 15 -115.04 8.04 3.23
N CYS A 16 -114.79 8.47 4.47
CA CYS A 16 -113.44 8.58 5.05
C CYS A 16 -112.98 7.35 5.85
N LEU A 17 -113.76 6.26 5.88
CA LEU A 17 -113.47 5.07 6.69
C LEU A 17 -113.37 3.76 5.87
N PHE A 18 -113.16 3.86 4.54
CA PHE A 18 -112.88 2.71 3.69
C PHE A 18 -111.71 3.04 2.75
N LEU A 19 -110.58 2.36 2.99
CA LEU A 19 -109.28 2.43 2.31
C LEU A 19 -108.51 3.75 2.49
N ILE A 20 -107.92 4.01 3.66
CA ILE A 20 -106.52 3.63 3.90
C ILE A 20 -105.96 2.74 2.78
N VAL A 21 -105.31 3.35 1.79
CA VAL A 21 -104.32 2.67 0.97
C VAL A 21 -103.16 2.37 1.91
N LEU A 22 -103.25 1.23 2.62
CA LEU A 22 -102.04 0.56 3.08
C LEU A 22 -101.29 0.22 1.81
N SER A 23 -100.17 0.90 1.60
CA SER A 23 -99.17 0.51 0.62
C SER A 23 -98.78 -0.93 0.96
N THR A 24 -99.42 -1.91 0.35
CA THR A 24 -98.93 -3.28 0.36
C THR A 24 -97.66 -3.24 -0.47
N GLN A 25 -96.52 -3.17 0.21
CA GLN A 25 -95.20 -3.40 -0.38
C GLN A 25 -95.33 -4.64 -1.27
N ALA A 26 -95.04 -4.52 -2.57
CA ALA A 26 -95.10 -5.62 -3.54
C ALA A 26 -93.96 -6.64 -3.34
N GLN A 27 -93.33 -6.61 -2.17
CA GLN A 27 -92.17 -7.41 -1.79
C GLN A 27 -92.66 -8.69 -1.12
N ILE A 28 -91.99 -9.79 -1.44
CA ILE A 28 -92.25 -11.09 -0.83
C ILE A 28 -91.30 -11.22 0.36
N GLY A 29 -91.82 -11.17 1.58
CA GLY A 29 -91.09 -11.57 2.78
C GLY A 29 -91.29 -13.05 3.07
N ILE A 30 -90.21 -13.81 3.21
CA ILE A 30 -90.24 -15.18 3.73
C ILE A 30 -89.52 -15.20 5.07
N GLY A 31 -90.27 -15.35 6.16
CA GLY A 31 -89.72 -15.33 7.52
C GLY A 31 -89.51 -13.94 8.13
N THR A 32 -89.86 -12.87 7.42
CA THR A 32 -89.95 -11.49 7.92
C THR A 32 -91.30 -10.87 7.56
N THR A 33 -91.83 -10.01 8.44
CA THR A 33 -93.01 -9.17 8.16
C THR A 33 -92.64 -7.76 7.69
N GLU A 34 -91.36 -7.43 7.73
CA GLU A 34 -90.77 -6.18 7.25
C GLU A 34 -89.63 -6.54 6.29
N PRO A 35 -89.92 -6.90 5.02
CA PRO A 35 -88.90 -7.08 4.00
C PRO A 35 -88.08 -5.80 3.83
N ASP A 36 -86.77 -5.92 3.63
CA ASP A 36 -85.92 -4.76 3.34
C ASP A 36 -86.43 -3.99 2.10
N GLU A 37 -86.55 -2.66 2.21
CA GLU A 37 -87.11 -1.77 1.18
C GLU A 37 -86.36 -1.87 -0.17
N SER A 38 -85.12 -2.35 -0.18
CA SER A 38 -84.30 -2.52 -1.39
C SER A 38 -84.56 -3.84 -2.15
N SER A 39 -85.33 -4.78 -1.59
CA SER A 39 -85.48 -6.13 -2.12
C SER A 39 -86.90 -6.42 -2.63
N ILE A 40 -87.07 -7.17 -3.72
CA ILE A 40 -88.39 -7.69 -4.10
C ILE A 40 -88.70 -9.01 -3.37
N LEU A 41 -87.66 -9.70 -2.91
CA LEU A 41 -87.74 -10.93 -2.13
C LEU A 41 -86.72 -10.83 -0.99
N ASP A 42 -87.20 -10.81 0.25
CA ASP A 42 -86.39 -10.86 1.45
C ASP A 42 -86.65 -12.18 2.19
N ILE A 43 -85.58 -12.89 2.55
CA ILE A 43 -85.67 -14.19 3.21
C ILE A 43 -84.85 -14.14 4.49
N GLN A 44 -85.53 -14.14 5.63
CA GLN A 44 -84.91 -14.11 6.95
C GLN A 44 -85.13 -15.45 7.68
N ALA A 45 -84.03 -16.11 8.04
CA ALA A 45 -84.06 -17.30 8.87
C ALA A 45 -82.80 -17.39 9.74
N THR A 46 -82.93 -17.90 10.96
CA THR A 46 -81.79 -18.03 11.89
C THR A 46 -80.97 -19.30 11.67
N ASN A 47 -81.55 -20.34 11.08
CA ASN A 47 -80.92 -21.64 10.88
C ASN A 47 -81.34 -22.38 9.59
N LYS A 48 -81.91 -21.67 8.62
CA LYS A 48 -82.30 -22.20 7.31
C LYS A 48 -81.73 -21.32 6.21
N GLY A 49 -81.49 -21.91 5.04
CA GLY A 49 -81.02 -21.19 3.86
C GLY A 49 -81.94 -21.42 2.66
N VAL A 50 -81.54 -20.86 1.51
CA VAL A 50 -82.22 -21.06 0.23
C VAL A 50 -81.52 -22.17 -0.54
N LEU A 51 -82.29 -23.20 -0.93
CA LEU A 51 -81.81 -24.19 -1.89
C LEU A 51 -82.13 -23.72 -3.30
N PHE A 52 -81.10 -23.29 -4.03
CA PHE A 52 -81.21 -23.00 -5.45
C PHE A 52 -81.34 -24.30 -6.26
N PRO A 53 -81.90 -24.24 -7.49
CA PRO A 53 -81.91 -25.37 -8.40
C PRO A 53 -80.50 -25.97 -8.54
N ARG A 54 -80.36 -27.24 -8.22
CA ARG A 54 -79.10 -27.98 -8.32
C ARG A 54 -79.01 -28.62 -9.69
N ILE A 55 -78.06 -28.16 -10.51
CA ILE A 55 -77.94 -28.53 -11.92
C ILE A 55 -76.50 -28.88 -12.20
N ASP A 56 -76.25 -29.96 -12.93
CA ASP A 56 -74.95 -30.21 -13.55
C ASP A 56 -74.87 -29.40 -14.84
N LEU A 57 -74.16 -28.27 -14.78
CA LEU A 57 -74.00 -27.37 -15.92
C LEU A 57 -73.09 -27.94 -17.02
N GLY A 58 -72.32 -29.00 -16.74
CA GLY A 58 -71.50 -29.71 -17.72
C GLY A 58 -72.29 -30.71 -18.56
N ALA A 59 -73.29 -31.36 -17.96
CA ALA A 59 -74.13 -32.35 -18.65
C ALA A 59 -75.50 -31.82 -19.09
N THR A 60 -76.02 -30.76 -18.45
CA THR A 60 -77.38 -30.23 -18.70
C THR A 60 -77.32 -28.79 -19.22
N SER A 61 -77.81 -28.58 -20.44
CA SER A 61 -78.02 -27.21 -20.95
C SER A 61 -79.36 -26.65 -20.49
N ILE A 62 -79.35 -25.44 -19.95
CA ILE A 62 -80.56 -24.66 -19.70
C ILE A 62 -80.86 -23.85 -20.96
N PRO A 63 -81.97 -24.09 -21.68
CA PRO A 63 -82.27 -23.34 -22.90
C PRO A 63 -82.66 -21.89 -22.56
N ASN A 64 -82.03 -20.93 -23.24
CA ASN A 64 -82.28 -19.48 -23.09
C ASN A 64 -82.28 -18.98 -21.64
N PRO A 65 -81.19 -19.17 -20.87
CA PRO A 65 -81.13 -18.74 -19.48
C PRO A 65 -81.20 -17.21 -19.39
N ALA A 66 -82.03 -16.70 -18.48
CA ALA A 66 -82.14 -15.27 -18.24
C ALA A 66 -80.85 -14.74 -17.60
N LYS A 67 -80.43 -13.52 -17.97
CA LYS A 67 -79.29 -12.86 -17.32
C LYS A 67 -79.61 -12.66 -15.82
N GLY A 68 -78.69 -13.09 -14.96
CA GLY A 68 -78.86 -13.11 -13.51
C GLY A 68 -79.52 -14.39 -12.96
N LEU A 69 -79.84 -15.38 -13.79
CA LEU A 69 -80.32 -16.68 -13.32
C LEU A 69 -79.26 -17.33 -12.43
N VAL A 70 -79.61 -17.67 -11.19
CA VAL A 70 -78.72 -18.29 -10.21
C VAL A 70 -79.07 -19.77 -10.00
N VAL A 71 -78.06 -20.63 -10.03
CA VAL A 71 -78.18 -22.07 -9.81
C VAL A 71 -77.03 -22.57 -8.95
N TRP A 72 -77.20 -23.73 -8.33
CA TRP A 72 -76.10 -24.45 -7.69
C TRP A 72 -75.55 -25.49 -8.66
N ASN A 73 -74.30 -25.33 -9.12
CA ASN A 73 -73.64 -26.30 -9.97
C ASN A 73 -73.20 -27.52 -9.16
N THR A 74 -73.52 -28.73 -9.65
CA THR A 74 -73.25 -29.98 -8.93
C THR A 74 -72.05 -30.77 -9.42
N ASP A 75 -71.47 -30.45 -10.59
CA ASP A 75 -70.39 -31.24 -11.19
C ASP A 75 -69.36 -30.38 -11.95
N LEU A 76 -68.41 -31.03 -12.62
CA LEU A 76 -67.38 -30.42 -13.45
C LEU A 76 -68.00 -29.51 -14.51
N LEU A 77 -67.56 -28.26 -14.54
CA LEU A 77 -67.85 -27.35 -15.64
C LEU A 77 -66.53 -27.09 -16.38
N ASN A 78 -66.49 -27.39 -17.68
CA ASN A 78 -65.28 -27.30 -18.52
C ASN A 78 -64.07 -28.13 -18.02
N GLY A 79 -64.31 -29.26 -17.35
CA GLY A 79 -63.25 -30.17 -16.89
C GLY A 79 -62.62 -29.81 -15.54
N GLU A 80 -63.09 -28.76 -14.88
CA GLU A 80 -62.61 -28.30 -13.57
C GLU A 80 -63.66 -28.54 -12.46
N VAL A 81 -63.20 -28.84 -11.24
CA VAL A 81 -64.07 -29.06 -10.06
C VAL A 81 -64.73 -27.75 -9.63
N ASN A 82 -65.90 -27.50 -10.20
CA ASN A 82 -66.61 -26.23 -10.14
C ASN A 82 -67.96 -26.34 -9.43
N THR A 83 -68.02 -27.08 -8.32
CA THR A 83 -69.26 -27.15 -7.52
C THR A 83 -69.44 -25.87 -6.70
N GLY A 84 -70.63 -25.27 -6.74
CA GLY A 84 -70.90 -24.00 -6.07
C GLY A 84 -72.03 -23.18 -6.68
N LEU A 85 -72.17 -21.92 -6.23
CA LEU A 85 -73.19 -21.01 -6.73
C LEU A 85 -72.74 -20.35 -8.03
N PHE A 86 -73.55 -20.45 -9.08
CA PHE A 86 -73.28 -19.87 -10.39
C PHE A 86 -74.41 -18.95 -10.83
N PHE A 87 -74.07 -17.92 -11.59
CA PHE A 87 -75.04 -17.07 -12.26
C PHE A 87 -74.77 -16.94 -13.76
N TRP A 88 -75.84 -16.83 -14.55
CA TRP A 88 -75.72 -16.58 -15.98
C TRP A 88 -75.52 -15.09 -16.26
N ASN A 89 -74.44 -14.70 -16.92
CA ASN A 89 -74.15 -13.28 -17.20
C ASN A 89 -74.77 -12.75 -18.52
N GLY A 90 -75.41 -13.63 -19.30
CA GLY A 90 -75.91 -13.35 -20.65
C GLY A 90 -75.16 -14.11 -21.76
N SER A 91 -73.98 -14.67 -21.47
CA SER A 91 -73.15 -15.39 -22.44
C SER A 91 -72.43 -16.61 -21.85
N ALA A 92 -72.19 -16.64 -20.54
CA ALA A 92 -71.56 -17.75 -19.84
C ALA A 92 -72.05 -17.86 -18.38
N TRP A 93 -71.84 -19.04 -17.79
CA TRP A 93 -72.02 -19.28 -16.37
C TRP A 93 -70.77 -18.83 -15.60
N LEU A 94 -70.95 -17.95 -14.62
CA LEU A 94 -69.86 -17.45 -13.76
C LEU A 94 -70.07 -17.93 -12.33
N SER A 95 -68.99 -18.37 -11.69
CA SER A 95 -68.98 -18.78 -10.28
C SER A 95 -68.99 -17.57 -9.36
N LEU A 96 -69.76 -17.62 -8.27
CA LEU A 96 -69.57 -16.71 -7.14
C LEU A 96 -68.63 -17.39 -6.14
N VAL A 97 -67.37 -16.95 -6.14
CA VAL A 97 -66.38 -17.36 -5.14
C VAL A 97 -66.47 -16.49 -3.89
N SER A 98 -66.25 -17.06 -2.71
CA SER A 98 -66.17 -16.30 -1.45
C SER A 98 -64.90 -15.44 -1.41
N ASN A 99 -64.90 -14.35 -0.63
CA ASN A 99 -63.66 -13.60 -0.35
C ASN A 99 -62.53 -14.51 0.14
N GLU A 100 -62.84 -15.60 0.83
CA GLU A 100 -61.85 -16.56 1.34
C GLU A 100 -61.22 -17.39 0.20
N LYS A 101 -62.01 -17.82 -0.78
CA LYS A 101 -61.46 -18.46 -2.00
C LYS A 101 -60.72 -17.46 -2.89
N LEU A 102 -61.24 -16.24 -3.02
CA LEU A 102 -60.57 -15.14 -3.75
C LEU A 102 -59.21 -14.81 -3.10
N ASN A 103 -59.17 -14.70 -1.77
CA ASN A 103 -57.92 -14.48 -1.04
C ASN A 103 -56.97 -15.67 -1.18
N THR A 104 -57.49 -16.90 -1.18
CA THR A 104 -56.66 -18.09 -1.42
C THR A 104 -56.05 -18.07 -2.82
N GLU A 105 -56.82 -17.68 -3.85
CA GLU A 105 -56.31 -17.55 -5.22
C GLU A 105 -55.35 -16.36 -5.39
N ILE A 106 -55.59 -15.22 -4.72
CA ILE A 106 -54.68 -14.07 -4.68
C ILE A 106 -53.36 -14.43 -3.97
N ASN A 107 -53.44 -15.09 -2.81
CA ASN A 107 -52.26 -15.57 -2.07
C ASN A 107 -51.50 -16.66 -2.84
N ASN A 108 -52.21 -17.44 -3.65
CA ASN A 108 -51.60 -18.40 -4.56
C ASN A 108 -50.96 -17.72 -5.79
N ILE A 109 -51.43 -16.55 -6.21
CA ILE A 109 -50.72 -15.71 -7.20
C ILE A 109 -49.44 -15.14 -6.58
N GLU A 110 -49.45 -14.75 -5.30
CA GLU A 110 -48.23 -14.32 -4.58
C GLU A 110 -47.20 -15.46 -4.42
N THR A 111 -47.64 -16.71 -4.35
CA THR A 111 -46.74 -17.87 -4.17
C THR A 111 -46.42 -18.66 -5.44
N ALA A 112 -47.25 -18.58 -6.49
CA ALA A 112 -47.06 -19.33 -7.74
C ALA A 112 -46.78 -18.44 -8.98
N ALA A 113 -46.75 -17.11 -8.84
CA ALA A 113 -46.32 -16.20 -9.89
C ALA A 113 -45.57 -14.99 -9.31
N GLY A 114 -44.28 -15.15 -9.01
CA GLY A 114 -43.33 -14.02 -8.94
C GLY A 114 -43.65 -12.91 -7.94
N GLY A 115 -44.27 -13.23 -6.80
CA GLY A 115 -44.44 -12.30 -5.68
C GLY A 115 -43.08 -11.84 -5.15
N SER A 116 -42.81 -10.53 -5.27
CA SER A 116 -41.51 -9.89 -5.04
C SER A 116 -41.16 -9.69 -3.56
N GLY A 117 -41.23 -10.74 -2.74
CA GLY A 117 -40.87 -10.70 -1.32
C GLY A 117 -40.02 -11.91 -0.91
N TRP A 118 -38.99 -11.67 -0.09
CA TRP A 118 -38.27 -12.73 0.60
C TRP A 118 -39.24 -13.39 1.59
N ALA A 119 -39.73 -14.59 1.28
CA ALA A 119 -40.57 -15.34 2.20
C ALA A 119 -39.83 -15.59 3.53
N ASP A 120 -40.48 -15.30 4.65
CA ASP A 120 -40.00 -15.53 6.03
C ASP A 120 -39.89 -17.02 6.39
N GLY A 121 -40.55 -17.88 5.63
CA GLY A 121 -40.30 -19.31 5.55
C GLY A 121 -39.16 -19.58 4.56
N GLY A 122 -37.92 -19.54 5.03
CA GLY A 122 -36.71 -19.62 4.20
C GLY A 122 -36.77 -20.62 3.04
N ASN A 123 -36.40 -20.16 1.85
CA ASN A 123 -36.29 -20.99 0.66
C ASN A 123 -35.17 -22.03 0.83
N GLN A 124 -35.46 -23.31 0.56
CA GLN A 124 -34.42 -24.31 0.33
C GLN A 124 -33.83 -24.04 -1.07
N ALA A 125 -32.59 -23.54 -1.14
CA ALA A 125 -31.91 -23.38 -2.42
C ALA A 125 -31.70 -24.75 -3.08
N THR A 126 -32.36 -24.96 -4.20
CA THR A 126 -32.22 -26.12 -5.10
C THR A 126 -31.23 -25.81 -6.22
N GLU A 127 -30.97 -26.79 -7.08
CA GLU A 127 -30.05 -26.62 -8.22
C GLU A 127 -30.60 -25.58 -9.21
N GLY A 128 -29.87 -24.47 -9.39
CA GLY A 128 -30.24 -23.40 -10.32
C GLY A 128 -30.87 -22.16 -9.68
N ASP A 129 -31.13 -22.17 -8.37
CA ASP A 129 -31.64 -20.99 -7.65
C ASP A 129 -30.55 -19.91 -7.51
N PHE A 130 -30.92 -18.64 -7.71
CA PHE A 130 -30.02 -17.50 -7.55
C PHE A 130 -30.76 -16.27 -7.02
N ILE A 131 -30.00 -15.36 -6.40
CA ILE A 131 -30.45 -14.01 -6.05
C ILE A 131 -29.78 -13.06 -7.06
N GLY A 132 -30.55 -12.49 -7.99
CA GLY A 132 -29.97 -11.66 -9.03
C GLY A 132 -30.89 -11.37 -10.22
N THR A 133 -30.29 -10.98 -11.34
CA THR A 133 -30.95 -10.62 -12.59
C THR A 133 -30.75 -11.70 -13.65
N THR A 134 -31.72 -11.88 -14.56
CA THR A 134 -31.62 -12.81 -15.70
C THR A 134 -31.14 -12.14 -17.00
N ASN A 135 -30.98 -10.82 -16.97
CA ASN A 135 -30.54 -9.97 -18.06
C ASN A 135 -29.24 -9.23 -17.69
N TYR A 136 -28.60 -8.59 -18.67
CA TYR A 136 -27.34 -7.86 -18.47
C TYR A 136 -27.59 -6.48 -17.84
N VAL A 137 -28.19 -6.48 -16.66
CA VAL A 137 -28.44 -5.29 -15.84
C VAL A 137 -27.88 -5.49 -14.42
N PRO A 138 -27.48 -4.40 -13.75
CA PRO A 138 -26.92 -4.48 -12.40
C PRO A 138 -27.89 -5.04 -11.36
N LEU A 139 -27.34 -5.72 -10.36
CA LEU A 139 -28.05 -6.05 -9.13
C LEU A 139 -27.82 -4.94 -8.09
N GLU A 140 -28.90 -4.29 -7.67
CA GLU A 140 -28.86 -3.17 -6.74
C GLU A 140 -29.49 -3.54 -5.39
N PHE A 141 -28.76 -3.29 -4.30
CA PHE A 141 -29.23 -3.40 -2.92
C PHE A 141 -29.54 -2.01 -2.39
N ARG A 142 -30.74 -1.82 -1.83
CA ARG A 142 -31.19 -0.53 -1.30
C ARG A 142 -31.60 -0.62 0.16
N VAL A 143 -31.41 0.47 0.90
CA VAL A 143 -31.95 0.71 2.24
C VAL A 143 -32.63 2.08 2.23
N ASN A 144 -33.92 2.15 2.57
CA ASN A 144 -34.72 3.39 2.51
C ASN A 144 -34.61 4.11 1.14
N ASP A 145 -34.74 3.36 0.04
CA ASP A 145 -34.58 3.85 -1.34
C ASP A 145 -33.20 4.44 -1.68
N GLN A 146 -32.19 4.26 -0.82
CA GLN A 146 -30.80 4.61 -1.12
C GLN A 146 -30.02 3.36 -1.53
N GLN A 147 -29.27 3.45 -2.63
CA GLN A 147 -28.33 2.40 -3.03
C GLN A 147 -27.26 2.23 -1.96
N VAL A 148 -27.09 1.00 -1.47
CA VAL A 148 -26.03 0.61 -0.53
C VAL A 148 -25.18 -0.55 -1.05
N GLY A 149 -25.58 -1.15 -2.17
CA GLY A 149 -24.81 -2.16 -2.86
C GLY A 149 -25.17 -2.21 -4.33
N TYR A 150 -24.18 -2.44 -5.18
CA TYR A 150 -24.34 -2.44 -6.63
C TYR A 150 -23.34 -3.42 -7.24
N PHE A 151 -23.84 -4.35 -8.03
CA PHE A 151 -23.02 -5.34 -8.75
C PHE A 151 -23.32 -5.23 -10.24
N ASP A 152 -22.39 -4.65 -10.98
CA ASP A 152 -22.49 -4.40 -12.42
C ASP A 152 -22.01 -5.62 -13.24
N PRO A 153 -22.70 -5.99 -14.33
CA PRO A 153 -22.25 -7.04 -15.23
C PRO A 153 -20.88 -6.80 -15.90
N ILE A 154 -20.37 -5.56 -15.92
CA ILE A 154 -19.00 -5.26 -16.36
C ILE A 154 -17.93 -5.53 -15.28
N GLY A 155 -18.35 -6.04 -14.12
CA GLY A 155 -17.48 -6.37 -12.99
C GLY A 155 -17.29 -5.23 -11.98
N GLY A 156 -17.94 -4.09 -12.17
CA GLY A 156 -17.98 -3.01 -11.18
C GLY A 156 -18.76 -3.45 -9.94
N MET A 157 -18.21 -3.24 -8.74
CA MET A 157 -18.88 -3.60 -7.49
C MET A 157 -18.77 -2.46 -6.48
N SER A 158 -19.89 -1.97 -5.96
CA SER A 158 -19.89 -1.06 -4.82
C SER A 158 -20.71 -1.58 -3.64
N LEU A 159 -20.22 -1.33 -2.43
CA LEU A 159 -20.87 -1.69 -1.17
C LEU A 159 -20.61 -0.61 -0.12
N GLY A 160 -21.66 -0.01 0.42
CA GLY A 160 -21.60 1.14 1.33
C GLY A 160 -22.49 2.28 0.86
N GLN A 161 -22.88 3.14 1.78
CA GLN A 161 -23.58 4.37 1.44
C GLN A 161 -22.67 5.24 0.56
N ASP A 162 -23.19 5.77 -0.54
CA ASP A 162 -22.47 6.63 -1.49
C ASP A 162 -21.20 6.00 -2.11
N ALA A 163 -21.01 4.68 -1.97
CA ALA A 163 -19.91 3.96 -2.61
C ALA A 163 -20.13 3.84 -4.13
N THR A 164 -19.13 4.23 -4.92
CA THR A 164 -19.26 4.32 -6.39
C THR A 164 -18.17 3.54 -7.12
N ALA A 165 -18.58 2.56 -7.93
CA ALA A 165 -17.69 1.71 -8.74
C ALA A 165 -18.29 1.42 -10.13
N ASN A 166 -18.29 2.43 -11.00
CA ASN A 166 -19.00 2.39 -12.29
C ASN A 166 -18.10 1.99 -13.48
N GLN A 167 -16.88 1.49 -13.23
CA GLN A 167 -15.90 1.16 -14.26
C GLN A 167 -15.70 -0.37 -14.38
N ASN A 168 -15.05 -0.80 -15.46
CA ASN A 168 -14.80 -2.21 -15.72
C ASN A 168 -13.91 -2.79 -14.61
N LYS A 169 -14.40 -3.80 -13.89
CA LYS A 169 -13.72 -4.46 -12.76
C LYS A 169 -13.30 -3.51 -11.63
N SER A 170 -13.94 -2.36 -11.46
CA SER A 170 -13.67 -1.48 -10.32
C SER A 170 -14.36 -1.99 -9.05
N ILE A 171 -13.76 -1.77 -7.88
CA ILE A 171 -14.32 -2.15 -6.58
C ILE A 171 -14.34 -0.93 -5.66
N ALA A 172 -15.46 -0.61 -5.04
CA ALA A 172 -15.59 0.44 -4.03
C ALA A 172 -16.33 -0.09 -2.80
N ILE A 173 -15.64 -0.25 -1.67
CA ILE A 173 -16.25 -0.82 -0.46
C ILE A 173 -16.01 0.13 0.72
N GLY A 174 -17.08 0.71 1.26
CA GLY A 174 -17.03 1.65 2.37
C GLY A 174 -17.90 2.89 2.11
N ASP A 175 -18.29 3.57 3.17
CA ASP A 175 -19.01 4.85 3.08
C ASP A 175 -18.20 5.87 2.27
N ASN A 176 -18.78 6.41 1.20
CA ASN A 176 -18.11 7.34 0.28
C ASN A 176 -16.82 6.80 -0.38
N ALA A 177 -16.65 5.47 -0.51
CA ALA A 177 -15.53 4.90 -1.28
C ALA A 177 -15.73 5.15 -2.79
N ASP A 178 -14.68 5.57 -3.50
CA ASP A 178 -14.75 5.94 -4.92
C ASP A 178 -13.65 5.25 -5.76
N SER A 179 -14.07 4.42 -6.71
CA SER A 179 -13.23 3.86 -7.78
C SER A 179 -13.84 4.08 -9.17
N SER A 180 -14.64 5.13 -9.32
CA SER A 180 -15.46 5.43 -10.49
C SER A 180 -14.71 6.06 -11.67
N THR A 181 -13.45 6.44 -11.49
CA THR A 181 -12.69 7.19 -12.51
C THR A 181 -11.98 6.29 -13.53
N SER A 182 -11.50 5.11 -13.10
CA SER A 182 -10.66 4.25 -13.94
C SER A 182 -10.98 2.76 -13.80
N ASN A 183 -10.71 1.99 -14.87
CA ASN A 183 -10.87 0.53 -14.86
C ASN A 183 -9.89 -0.14 -13.89
N GLU A 184 -10.31 -1.29 -13.35
CA GLU A 184 -9.51 -2.14 -12.46
C GLU A 184 -9.03 -1.44 -11.17
N ALA A 185 -9.65 -0.31 -10.80
CA ALA A 185 -9.35 0.44 -9.58
C ALA A 185 -10.05 -0.18 -8.36
N ILE A 186 -9.37 -0.20 -7.21
CA ILE A 186 -9.88 -0.80 -5.97
C ILE A 186 -9.81 0.25 -4.86
N ALA A 187 -10.96 0.70 -4.36
CA ALA A 187 -11.11 1.56 -3.20
C ALA A 187 -11.80 0.77 -2.07
N VAL A 188 -11.15 0.61 -0.92
CA VAL A 188 -11.71 -0.11 0.24
C VAL A 188 -11.44 0.68 1.51
N GLY A 189 -12.48 1.23 2.14
CA GLY A 189 -12.40 2.09 3.32
C GLY A 189 -13.30 3.31 3.15
N SER A 190 -13.70 3.92 4.26
CA SER A 190 -14.51 5.14 4.22
C SER A 190 -13.72 6.26 3.55
N GLN A 191 -14.32 6.96 2.58
CA GLN A 191 -13.68 8.03 1.80
C GLN A 191 -12.38 7.61 1.09
N SER A 192 -12.18 6.30 0.86
CA SER A 192 -11.05 5.84 0.05
C SER A 192 -11.25 6.19 -1.43
N GLU A 193 -10.20 6.63 -2.12
CA GLU A 193 -10.25 7.08 -3.51
C GLU A 193 -9.19 6.37 -4.35
N ALA A 194 -9.61 5.58 -5.33
CA ALA A 194 -8.75 4.94 -6.32
C ALA A 194 -9.09 5.47 -7.72
N SER A 195 -8.42 6.56 -8.14
CA SER A 195 -8.74 7.26 -9.40
C SER A 195 -7.84 6.88 -10.59
N GLY A 196 -6.71 6.19 -10.36
CA GLY A 196 -5.81 5.71 -11.43
C GLY A 196 -6.18 4.35 -12.04
N TYR A 197 -5.75 4.05 -13.27
CA TYR A 197 -5.91 2.72 -13.87
C TYR A 197 -5.13 1.67 -13.07
N ARG A 198 -5.79 0.57 -12.65
CA ARG A 198 -5.20 -0.45 -11.76
C ARG A 198 -4.68 0.10 -10.42
N SER A 199 -5.22 1.24 -9.97
CA SER A 199 -4.86 1.81 -8.67
C SER A 199 -5.52 1.03 -7.53
N THR A 200 -4.87 1.01 -6.37
CA THR A 200 -5.40 0.40 -5.15
C THR A 200 -5.32 1.40 -4.00
N ALA A 201 -6.44 1.70 -3.36
CA ALA A 201 -6.56 2.52 -2.15
C ALA A 201 -7.29 1.70 -1.08
N ILE A 202 -6.61 1.36 0.02
CA ILE A 202 -7.18 0.57 1.12
C ILE A 202 -6.94 1.27 2.44
N GLY A 203 -7.99 1.72 3.11
CA GLY A 203 -7.94 2.46 4.37
C GLY A 203 -8.80 3.72 4.32
N THR A 204 -9.18 4.23 5.49
CA THR A 204 -9.95 5.48 5.58
C THR A 204 -9.15 6.65 5.01
N ASP A 205 -9.76 7.46 4.15
CA ASP A 205 -9.11 8.59 3.48
C ASP A 205 -7.83 8.21 2.68
N SER A 206 -7.68 6.93 2.29
CA SER A 206 -6.56 6.50 1.44
C SER A 206 -6.78 6.95 0.00
N GLN A 207 -5.72 7.41 -0.66
CA GLN A 207 -5.78 7.98 -2.00
C GLN A 207 -4.74 7.38 -2.94
N SER A 208 -5.19 6.84 -4.06
CA SER A 208 -4.36 6.21 -5.10
C SER A 208 -4.72 6.81 -6.46
N SER A 209 -4.08 7.93 -6.83
CA SER A 209 -4.56 8.82 -7.90
C SER A 209 -3.98 8.53 -9.28
N VAL A 210 -2.99 7.65 -9.40
CA VAL A 210 -2.23 7.44 -10.65
C VAL A 210 -2.16 5.96 -11.02
N ASN A 211 -1.86 5.68 -12.28
CA ASN A 211 -1.81 4.31 -12.81
C ASN A 211 -0.85 3.42 -12.02
N ASN A 212 -1.32 2.21 -11.70
CA ASN A 212 -0.62 1.18 -10.92
C ASN A 212 -0.13 1.65 -9.53
N SER A 213 -0.67 2.75 -9.01
CA SER A 213 -0.33 3.21 -7.66
C SER A 213 -1.04 2.39 -6.58
N ILE A 214 -0.42 2.27 -5.41
CA ILE A 214 -0.94 1.49 -4.28
C ILE A 214 -0.83 2.35 -3.01
N ALA A 215 -1.96 2.69 -2.40
CA ALA A 215 -2.07 3.36 -1.11
C ALA A 215 -2.76 2.43 -0.11
N ILE A 216 -2.09 2.06 0.98
CA ILE A 216 -2.66 1.18 2.01
C ILE A 216 -2.39 1.76 3.39
N GLY A 217 -3.44 2.15 4.11
CA GLY A 217 -3.39 2.77 5.43
C GLY A 217 -4.27 4.02 5.50
N THR A 218 -4.59 4.45 6.71
CA THR A 218 -5.37 5.68 6.92
C THR A 218 -4.57 6.89 6.42
N ASN A 219 -5.18 7.74 5.59
CA ASN A 219 -4.50 8.88 4.92
C ASN A 219 -3.27 8.51 4.06
N ALA A 220 -3.11 7.25 3.65
CA ALA A 220 -2.02 6.88 2.74
C ALA A 220 -2.25 7.51 1.36
N SER A 221 -1.24 8.12 0.74
CA SER A 221 -1.37 8.83 -0.53
C SER A 221 -0.30 8.38 -1.54
N ALA A 222 -0.73 7.70 -2.59
CA ALA A 222 0.11 7.27 -3.70
C ALA A 222 -0.25 8.08 -4.97
N THR A 223 0.49 9.16 -5.21
CA THR A 223 0.23 10.14 -6.28
C THR A 223 1.29 10.13 -7.37
N GLY A 224 2.33 9.28 -7.25
CA GLY A 224 3.25 8.97 -8.34
C GLY A 224 2.80 7.78 -9.18
N GLU A 225 3.16 7.74 -10.46
CA GLU A 225 2.95 6.55 -11.30
C GLU A 225 3.77 5.35 -10.78
N ASN A 226 3.15 4.17 -10.70
CA ASN A 226 3.74 2.95 -10.10
C ASN A 226 4.24 3.16 -8.66
N SER A 227 3.71 4.15 -7.93
CA SER A 227 4.13 4.45 -6.56
C SER A 227 3.43 3.56 -5.54
N ILE A 228 4.08 3.34 -4.40
CA ILE A 228 3.56 2.51 -3.31
C ILE A 228 3.67 3.30 -2.01
N ALA A 229 2.54 3.62 -1.38
CA ALA A 229 2.44 4.24 -0.06
C ALA A 229 1.73 3.26 0.89
N ILE A 230 2.44 2.71 1.88
CA ILE A 230 1.88 1.76 2.84
C ILE A 230 2.18 2.24 4.26
N GLY A 231 1.14 2.56 5.03
CA GLY A 231 1.22 3.07 6.39
C GLY A 231 0.34 4.30 6.61
N ASP A 232 -0.02 4.54 7.87
CA ASP A 232 -0.78 5.73 8.26
C ASP A 232 -0.01 7.01 7.89
N ASN A 233 -0.67 7.92 7.15
CA ASN A 233 -0.08 9.16 6.63
C ASN A 233 1.18 8.97 5.75
N SER A 234 1.36 7.79 5.15
CA SER A 234 2.43 7.56 4.18
C SER A 234 2.15 8.29 2.85
N SER A 235 3.18 8.84 2.20
CA SER A 235 3.06 9.54 0.92
C SER A 235 4.15 9.12 -0.06
N ALA A 236 3.73 8.64 -1.23
CA ALA A 236 4.61 8.33 -2.36
C ALA A 236 4.20 9.20 -3.55
N SER A 237 4.82 10.37 -3.70
CA SER A 237 4.39 11.41 -4.64
C SER A 237 5.19 11.44 -5.95
N ALA A 238 6.16 10.55 -6.12
CA ALA A 238 7.02 10.48 -7.29
C ALA A 238 6.94 9.14 -8.00
N GLN A 239 7.30 9.12 -9.29
CA GLN A 239 7.27 7.92 -10.12
C GLN A 239 8.16 6.81 -9.54
N ASN A 240 7.65 5.58 -9.49
CA ASN A 240 8.32 4.40 -8.93
C ASN A 240 8.81 4.58 -7.48
N ALA A 241 8.24 5.52 -6.73
CA ALA A 241 8.60 5.77 -5.35
C ALA A 241 7.85 4.81 -4.40
N THR A 242 8.54 4.32 -3.38
CA THR A 242 7.96 3.48 -2.32
C THR A 242 8.13 4.17 -0.98
N ALA A 243 7.04 4.49 -0.29
CA ALA A 243 7.00 4.93 1.11
C ALA A 243 6.34 3.84 1.94
N LEU A 244 7.07 3.27 2.91
CA LEU A 244 6.59 2.21 3.78
C LEU A 244 6.77 2.62 5.24
N GLY A 245 5.68 2.74 6.00
CA GLY A 245 5.65 3.08 7.42
C GLY A 245 4.86 4.36 7.71
N HIS A 246 4.57 4.58 8.99
CA HIS A 246 3.89 5.79 9.45
C HIS A 246 4.69 7.05 9.08
N ASN A 247 4.04 8.04 8.47
CA ASN A 247 4.63 9.29 7.97
C ASN A 247 5.81 9.12 6.99
N ALA A 248 5.97 7.96 6.34
CA ALA A 248 6.99 7.78 5.31
C ALA A 248 6.69 8.70 4.12
N ASN A 249 7.66 9.51 3.68
CA ASN A 249 7.46 10.51 2.62
C ASN A 249 8.50 10.36 1.51
N ALA A 250 8.09 9.77 0.38
CA ALA A 250 8.91 9.45 -0.78
C ALA A 250 8.63 10.41 -1.95
N THR A 251 9.40 11.50 -2.02
CA THR A 251 9.18 12.62 -2.97
C THR A 251 10.07 12.58 -4.22
N GLN A 252 10.99 11.62 -4.31
CA GLN A 252 11.93 11.48 -5.43
C GLN A 252 11.65 10.22 -6.24
N ALA A 253 11.84 10.28 -7.54
CA ALA A 253 11.59 9.13 -8.41
C ALA A 253 12.56 7.98 -8.09
N ASN A 254 12.07 6.74 -8.19
CA ASN A 254 12.84 5.51 -7.94
C ASN A 254 13.45 5.43 -6.52
N THR A 255 12.83 6.05 -5.52
CA THR A 255 13.30 6.02 -4.13
C THR A 255 12.51 5.00 -3.30
N VAL A 256 13.13 4.51 -2.22
CA VAL A 256 12.46 3.72 -1.19
C VAL A 256 12.72 4.38 0.16
N ILE A 257 11.66 4.80 0.83
CA ILE A 257 11.69 5.40 2.17
C ILE A 257 11.00 4.46 3.16
N LEU A 258 11.69 4.16 4.26
CA LEU A 258 11.22 3.29 5.34
C LEU A 258 11.02 4.12 6.61
N GLY A 259 9.75 4.35 6.98
CA GLY A 259 9.34 5.20 8.10
C GLY A 259 9.55 6.70 7.88
N ASP A 260 9.29 7.49 8.92
CA ASP A 260 9.61 8.92 8.96
C ASP A 260 11.14 9.10 9.01
N VAL A 261 11.71 9.70 7.96
CA VAL A 261 13.15 9.95 7.85
C VAL A 261 13.72 10.75 9.03
N ASN A 262 12.90 11.59 9.68
CA ASN A 262 13.32 12.39 10.81
C ASN A 262 13.23 11.65 12.15
N ASN A 263 12.32 10.67 12.28
CA ASN A 263 11.93 10.13 13.59
C ASN A 263 11.92 8.59 13.68
N THR A 264 12.28 7.87 12.62
CA THR A 264 12.30 6.41 12.60
C THR A 264 13.72 5.87 12.46
N ASN A 265 13.97 4.76 13.14
CA ASN A 265 15.14 3.90 12.99
C ASN A 265 14.68 2.54 12.46
N VAL A 266 15.41 1.97 11.51
CA VAL A 266 15.10 0.67 10.89
C VAL A 266 16.02 -0.39 11.45
N GLY A 267 15.43 -1.41 12.09
CA GLY A 267 16.14 -2.56 12.63
C GLY A 267 15.95 -3.82 11.78
N ILE A 268 17.04 -4.52 11.47
CA ILE A 268 17.01 -5.88 10.92
C ILE A 268 17.62 -6.82 11.98
N GLY A 269 16.78 -7.67 12.60
CA GLY A 269 17.21 -8.55 13.70
C GLY A 269 17.31 -7.87 15.07
N THR A 270 16.86 -6.62 15.19
CA THR A 270 16.77 -5.85 16.44
C THR A 270 15.41 -5.14 16.52
N SER A 271 14.80 -5.13 17.70
CA SER A 271 13.55 -4.40 17.98
C SER A 271 13.78 -3.00 18.56
N THR A 272 15.03 -2.67 18.91
CA THR A 272 15.40 -1.38 19.50
C THR A 272 16.62 -0.81 18.77
N PRO A 273 16.50 -0.49 17.46
CA PRO A 273 17.60 0.09 16.72
C PRO A 273 18.00 1.44 17.32
N SER A 274 19.26 1.55 17.72
CA SER A 274 19.89 2.75 18.25
C SER A 274 20.39 3.71 17.16
N GLU A 275 20.53 3.19 15.94
CA GLU A 275 20.94 3.92 14.74
C GLU A 275 19.85 3.91 13.66
N LYS A 276 19.96 4.82 12.67
CA LYS A 276 19.00 4.92 11.56
C LYS A 276 18.81 3.61 10.79
N LEU A 277 19.90 2.88 10.59
CA LEU A 277 19.90 1.51 10.10
C LEU A 277 20.77 0.66 11.01
N GLU A 278 20.16 -0.29 11.74
CA GLU A 278 20.87 -1.24 12.59
C GLU A 278 20.59 -2.67 12.13
N ILE A 279 21.65 -3.44 11.93
CA ILE A 279 21.56 -4.84 11.51
C ILE A 279 22.24 -5.70 12.58
N ASN A 280 21.44 -6.45 13.34
CA ASN A 280 21.94 -7.44 14.28
C ASN A 280 22.19 -8.76 13.54
N GLY A 281 23.32 -8.81 12.85
CA GLY A 281 23.72 -9.92 11.98
C GLY A 281 24.89 -9.54 11.08
N SER A 282 25.11 -10.32 10.02
CA SER A 282 26.17 -10.06 9.04
C SER A 282 25.64 -9.33 7.82
N ILE A 283 26.40 -8.35 7.31
CA ILE A 283 26.13 -7.68 6.04
C ILE A 283 27.04 -8.27 4.96
N LYS A 284 26.48 -8.61 3.79
CA LYS A 284 27.23 -9.01 2.60
C LYS A 284 27.12 -7.92 1.54
N ILE A 285 28.25 -7.31 1.17
CA ILE A 285 28.33 -6.26 0.15
C ILE A 285 29.21 -6.78 -1.00
N VAL A 286 28.69 -6.77 -2.23
CA VAL A 286 29.35 -7.32 -3.42
C VAL A 286 29.40 -6.24 -4.49
N ASP A 287 30.61 -5.91 -4.95
CA ASP A 287 30.85 -4.95 -6.02
C ASP A 287 31.71 -5.56 -7.16
N GLY A 288 32.02 -6.86 -7.07
CA GLY A 288 32.91 -7.58 -7.98
C GLY A 288 34.39 -7.56 -7.57
N ASN A 289 34.77 -6.68 -6.64
CA ASN A 289 36.13 -6.54 -6.14
C ASN A 289 36.34 -7.18 -4.77
N GLN A 290 35.32 -7.73 -4.12
CA GLN A 290 35.47 -8.44 -2.84
C GLN A 290 36.48 -9.60 -2.92
N GLY A 291 37.25 -9.83 -1.87
CA GLY A 291 38.23 -10.92 -1.82
C GLY A 291 38.87 -11.08 -0.45
N THR A 292 39.50 -12.24 -0.21
CA THR A 292 40.22 -12.51 1.04
C THR A 292 41.28 -11.43 1.28
N GLY A 293 41.28 -10.85 2.49
CA GLY A 293 42.23 -9.81 2.88
C GLY A 293 41.91 -8.41 2.38
N LYS A 294 40.80 -8.20 1.65
CA LYS A 294 40.33 -6.86 1.28
C LYS A 294 39.48 -6.24 2.38
N VAL A 295 39.45 -4.91 2.41
CA VAL A 295 38.65 -4.09 3.30
C VAL A 295 37.69 -3.22 2.50
N LEU A 296 36.50 -2.98 3.06
CA LEU A 296 35.54 -2.03 2.48
C LEU A 296 35.97 -0.62 2.87
N THR A 297 36.21 0.23 1.87
CA THR A 297 36.59 1.63 2.07
C THR A 297 35.61 2.55 1.34
N SER A 298 35.58 3.82 1.71
CA SER A 298 34.71 4.83 1.11
C SER A 298 35.55 5.93 0.46
N ASP A 299 35.11 6.43 -0.70
CA ASP A 299 35.70 7.63 -1.31
C ASP A 299 35.13 8.94 -0.71
N ALA A 300 35.59 10.10 -1.22
CA ALA A 300 35.13 11.40 -0.72
C ALA A 300 33.63 11.67 -0.97
N ASN A 301 32.97 10.89 -1.83
CA ASN A 301 31.54 10.97 -2.12
C ASN A 301 30.72 9.88 -1.41
N GLY A 302 31.34 9.08 -0.55
CA GLY A 302 30.66 8.02 0.19
C GLY A 302 30.56 6.67 -0.56
N LYS A 303 31.12 6.55 -1.77
CA LYS A 303 31.03 5.31 -2.55
C LYS A 303 31.90 4.22 -1.92
N ALA A 304 31.27 3.14 -1.48
CA ALA A 304 31.97 2.01 -0.88
C ALA A 304 32.61 1.10 -1.96
N THR A 305 33.83 0.61 -1.74
CA THR A 305 34.52 -0.34 -2.63
C THR A 305 35.50 -1.22 -1.85
N TRP A 306 35.64 -2.49 -2.26
CA TRP A 306 36.60 -3.43 -1.67
C TRP A 306 38.02 -3.25 -2.23
N VAL A 307 38.97 -2.89 -1.35
CA VAL A 307 40.38 -2.61 -1.72
C VAL A 307 41.37 -3.38 -0.85
N ALA A 308 42.63 -3.53 -1.31
CA ALA A 308 43.68 -4.14 -0.50
C ALA A 308 44.14 -3.15 0.58
N PRO A 309 44.39 -3.59 1.83
CA PRO A 309 44.85 -2.71 2.92
C PRO A 309 46.17 -1.99 2.63
N GLN A 310 47.01 -2.57 1.77
CA GLN A 310 48.35 -2.07 1.42
C GLN A 310 48.30 -0.79 0.58
N ASP A 311 47.16 -0.50 -0.06
CA ASP A 311 46.97 0.72 -0.86
C ASP A 311 46.75 1.97 0.01
N VAL A 312 46.84 1.85 1.34
CA VAL A 312 46.45 2.88 2.31
C VAL A 312 47.65 3.46 3.11
N THR A 313 48.83 2.83 3.08
CA THR A 313 50.03 3.30 3.83
C THR A 313 51.19 3.63 2.90
N TYR A 314 51.69 4.86 2.97
CA TYR A 314 52.85 5.31 2.21
C TYR A 314 54.13 5.02 3.01
N PHE A 315 55.04 4.22 2.47
CA PHE A 315 56.25 3.77 3.15
C PHE A 315 57.39 3.52 2.16
N ALA A 316 58.64 3.76 2.56
CA ALA A 316 59.82 3.29 1.85
C ALA A 316 61.02 3.05 2.78
N GLU A 317 61.86 2.07 2.40
CA GLU A 317 63.14 1.75 3.07
C GLU A 317 64.25 1.55 2.03
N VAL A 318 65.42 2.15 2.31
CA VAL A 318 66.67 1.92 1.56
C VAL A 318 67.79 1.47 2.50
N ARG A 319 68.67 0.62 1.97
CA ARG A 319 69.90 0.17 2.63
C ARG A 319 71.13 0.57 1.85
N LYS A 320 72.24 0.74 2.59
CA LYS A 320 73.51 1.12 1.97
C LYS A 320 74.18 -0.12 1.38
N SER A 321 74.48 -0.08 0.08
CA SER A 321 75.04 -1.24 -0.64
C SER A 321 76.58 -1.27 -0.70
N SER A 322 77.23 -0.13 -0.44
CA SER A 322 78.69 -0.02 -0.44
C SER A 322 79.17 1.06 0.54
N ASN A 323 80.37 0.88 1.09
CA ASN A 323 80.99 1.86 1.96
C ASN A 323 81.31 3.14 1.18
N SER A 324 81.13 4.32 1.78
CA SER A 324 81.49 5.59 1.15
C SER A 324 82.07 6.58 2.16
N ASN A 325 83.08 7.33 1.72
CA ASN A 325 83.62 8.47 2.46
C ASN A 325 82.58 9.58 2.62
N LEU A 326 82.77 10.46 3.62
CA LEU A 326 81.91 11.63 3.82
C LEU A 326 82.30 12.77 2.89
N ASN A 327 81.31 13.32 2.19
CA ASN A 327 81.42 14.52 1.38
C ASN A 327 80.54 15.60 2.00
N GLN A 328 81.14 16.71 2.43
CA GLN A 328 80.44 17.81 3.07
C GLN A 328 79.27 18.27 2.20
N TYR A 329 78.11 18.46 2.84
CA TYR A 329 76.88 18.99 2.25
C TYR A 329 76.35 18.24 1.03
N ASN A 330 76.82 17.02 0.80
CA ASN A 330 76.28 16.09 -0.17
C ASN A 330 75.45 15.01 0.52
N TYR A 331 74.58 14.38 -0.25
CA TYR A 331 73.79 13.25 0.24
C TYR A 331 74.68 12.11 0.72
N ILE A 332 74.28 11.49 1.82
CA ILE A 332 74.71 10.13 2.13
C ILE A 332 73.98 9.19 1.16
N SER A 333 74.75 8.49 0.34
CA SER A 333 74.20 7.57 -0.64
C SER A 333 73.87 6.21 -0.02
N PHE A 334 72.71 5.71 -0.42
CA PHE A 334 72.20 4.36 -0.29
C PHE A 334 72.15 3.74 -1.69
N GLY A 335 72.00 2.43 -1.81
CA GLY A 335 72.16 1.80 -3.13
C GLY A 335 71.31 0.57 -3.39
N THR A 336 70.39 0.26 -2.48
CA THR A 336 69.34 -0.73 -2.69
C THR A 336 68.03 -0.21 -2.07
N THR A 337 66.94 -0.31 -2.83
CA THR A 337 65.58 -0.13 -2.32
C THR A 337 65.07 -1.49 -1.87
N ASP A 338 64.65 -1.61 -0.62
CA ASP A 338 64.07 -2.84 -0.10
C ASP A 338 62.56 -2.86 -0.31
N PHE A 339 61.89 -1.74 -0.01
CA PHE A 339 60.44 -1.60 -0.16
C PHE A 339 60.08 -0.15 -0.50
N GLN A 340 59.04 0.04 -1.32
CA GLN A 340 58.44 1.36 -1.58
C GLN A 340 56.94 1.23 -1.92
N GLN A 341 56.12 2.15 -1.38
CA GLN A 341 54.69 2.31 -1.68
C GLN A 341 54.34 3.80 -1.57
N GLY A 342 53.89 4.42 -2.67
CA GLY A 342 53.51 5.84 -2.72
C GLY A 342 54.66 6.87 -2.52
N ILE A 343 55.88 6.39 -2.27
CA ILE A 343 57.10 7.16 -2.11
C ILE A 343 58.13 6.59 -3.08
N THR A 344 58.82 7.44 -3.82
CA THR A 344 59.93 7.00 -4.68
C THR A 344 61.21 6.91 -3.86
N ALA A 345 61.79 5.71 -3.77
CA ALA A 345 63.09 5.49 -3.13
C ALA A 345 64.23 5.66 -4.15
N GLY A 346 64.93 6.78 -4.08
CA GLY A 346 66.14 7.03 -4.86
C GLY A 346 67.40 6.55 -4.13
N ASN A 347 68.53 6.53 -4.85
CA ASN A 347 69.82 6.17 -4.23
C ASN A 347 70.20 7.11 -3.07
N ASN A 348 69.73 8.36 -3.05
CA ASN A 348 70.23 9.37 -2.11
C ASN A 348 69.11 10.00 -1.26
N ASN A 349 67.85 9.74 -1.59
CA ASN A 349 66.70 10.42 -1.00
C ASN A 349 65.42 9.61 -1.17
N PHE A 350 64.40 10.04 -0.45
CA PHE A 350 63.01 9.72 -0.72
C PHE A 350 62.32 10.91 -1.37
N GLN A 351 61.43 10.65 -2.34
CA GLN A 351 60.55 11.67 -2.91
C GLN A 351 59.08 11.25 -2.71
N ILE A 352 58.30 12.14 -2.09
CA ILE A 352 56.86 11.94 -1.95
C ILE A 352 56.20 12.07 -3.33
N GLN A 353 55.34 11.14 -3.74
CA GLN A 353 54.71 11.23 -5.07
C GLN A 353 53.49 12.16 -5.05
N ASP A 354 52.38 11.72 -4.47
CA ASP A 354 51.08 12.36 -4.65
C ASP A 354 50.38 12.78 -3.34
N LYS A 355 50.81 12.29 -2.18
CA LYS A 355 50.18 12.62 -0.89
C LYS A 355 51.03 13.53 -0.02
N PRO A 356 50.70 14.83 0.10
CA PRO A 356 51.28 15.64 1.16
C PRO A 356 50.77 15.12 2.53
N GLY A 357 51.59 15.26 3.57
CA GLY A 357 51.22 14.81 4.91
C GLY A 357 52.36 14.89 5.91
N ILE A 358 52.14 14.26 7.06
CA ILE A 358 53.12 14.12 8.13
C ILE A 358 53.78 12.75 8.02
N TYR A 359 55.10 12.75 7.95
CA TYR A 359 55.92 11.57 7.80
C TYR A 359 56.85 11.39 9.00
N ARG A 360 57.00 10.16 9.47
CA ARG A 360 58.11 9.79 10.35
C ARG A 360 59.27 9.33 9.46
N VAL A 361 60.43 9.92 9.70
CA VAL A 361 61.64 9.67 8.94
C VAL A 361 62.73 9.23 9.91
N SER A 362 63.30 8.05 9.70
CA SER A 362 64.29 7.47 10.59
C SER A 362 65.50 6.97 9.81
N PHE A 363 66.69 7.13 10.37
CA PHE A 363 67.91 6.62 9.78
C PHE A 363 68.84 6.00 10.82
N LYS A 364 69.68 5.10 10.34
CA LYS A 364 70.78 4.49 11.07
C LYS A 364 72.02 4.57 10.20
N LEU A 365 73.12 5.09 10.73
CA LEU A 365 74.39 5.16 10.02
C LEU A 365 75.49 4.52 10.88
N THR A 366 76.15 3.51 10.33
CA THR A 366 77.37 2.95 10.92
C THR A 366 78.57 3.67 10.33
N LEU A 367 79.39 4.27 11.19
CA LEU A 367 80.58 5.04 10.81
C LEU A 367 81.84 4.28 11.21
N GLN A 368 82.85 4.28 10.34
CA GLN A 368 84.20 3.81 10.64
C GLN A 368 85.20 4.92 10.40
N LYS A 369 86.10 5.17 11.37
CA LYS A 369 87.24 6.07 11.18
C LYS A 369 88.54 5.27 11.07
N SER A 370 89.19 5.37 9.91
CA SER A 370 90.52 4.81 9.68
C SER A 370 91.59 5.59 10.46
N ASN A 371 92.69 4.90 10.81
CA ASN A 371 93.86 5.53 11.41
C ASN A 371 94.47 6.56 10.43
N GLY A 372 94.54 7.83 10.85
CA GLY A 372 95.14 8.91 10.07
C GLY A 372 94.39 10.25 10.17
N GLY A 373 95.10 11.35 9.96
CA GLY A 373 94.59 12.71 10.16
C GLY A 373 94.38 13.04 11.65
N SER A 374 93.42 13.92 11.96
CA SER A 374 93.07 14.27 13.35
C SER A 374 92.64 13.03 14.15
N SER A 375 93.06 12.97 15.43
CA SER A 375 92.81 11.84 16.34
C SER A 375 91.32 11.60 16.62
N SER A 376 90.49 12.63 16.46
CA SER A 376 89.02 12.53 16.48
C SER A 376 88.40 13.49 15.46
N GLN A 377 87.16 13.20 15.05
CA GLN A 377 86.34 14.09 14.22
C GLN A 377 84.93 14.18 14.82
N ASN A 378 84.43 15.41 14.93
CA ASN A 378 83.03 15.71 15.24
C ASN A 378 82.30 15.91 13.93
N ILE A 379 81.23 15.14 13.70
CA ILE A 379 80.46 15.15 12.46
C ILE A 379 79.01 15.40 12.84
N LYS A 380 78.36 16.34 12.17
CA LYS A 380 76.91 16.53 12.28
C LYS A 380 76.23 15.90 11.09
N PHE A 381 75.29 15.02 11.35
CA PHE A 381 74.34 14.49 10.38
C PHE A 381 73.00 15.17 10.55
N PHE A 382 72.28 15.41 9.47
CA PHE A 382 70.97 16.05 9.53
C PHE A 382 70.13 15.68 8.32
N LEU A 383 68.81 15.83 8.46
CA LEU A 383 67.87 15.69 7.36
C LEU A 383 67.70 17.04 6.67
N ALA A 384 67.64 17.03 5.34
CA ALA A 384 67.30 18.23 4.56
C ALA A 384 66.39 17.89 3.39
N LYS A 385 65.63 18.90 2.93
CA LYS A 385 64.58 18.75 1.93
C LYS A 385 64.95 19.31 0.56
N ALA A 386 64.17 18.94 -0.45
CA ALA A 386 64.20 19.54 -1.79
C ALA A 386 65.60 19.59 -2.42
N TYR A 387 66.33 18.48 -2.35
CA TYR A 387 67.63 18.32 -3.02
C TYR A 387 68.74 19.27 -2.58
N SER A 388 68.58 19.97 -1.45
CA SER A 388 69.57 20.95 -0.97
C SER A 388 69.85 20.80 0.52
N SER A 389 71.13 20.72 0.87
CA SER A 389 71.61 20.72 2.26
C SER A 389 71.31 22.03 3.00
N SER A 390 71.00 23.11 2.28
CA SER A 390 70.61 24.40 2.88
C SER A 390 69.20 24.36 3.47
N ASN A 391 68.35 23.43 3.02
CA ASN A 391 66.99 23.24 3.52
C ASN A 391 66.96 22.25 4.69
N LEU A 392 67.82 22.47 5.68
CA LEU A 392 67.91 21.66 6.88
C LEU A 392 66.55 21.62 7.61
N ILE A 393 66.18 20.43 8.09
CA ILE A 393 65.01 20.25 8.96
C ILE A 393 65.47 20.48 10.40
N PRO A 394 65.01 21.55 11.08
CA PRO A 394 65.46 21.87 12.43
C PRO A 394 65.12 20.77 13.45
N GLY A 395 66.09 20.45 14.29
CA GLY A 395 65.98 19.39 15.29
C GLY A 395 65.99 17.98 14.69
N SER A 396 66.61 17.80 13.52
CA SER A 396 66.94 16.47 12.94
C SER A 396 68.43 16.14 13.09
N GLU A 397 69.20 17.03 13.69
CA GLU A 397 70.65 16.95 13.79
C GLU A 397 71.08 15.87 14.78
N VAL A 398 72.01 15.02 14.36
CA VAL A 398 72.64 13.97 15.16
C VAL A 398 74.14 14.17 15.08
N TYR A 399 74.80 14.25 16.24
CA TYR A 399 76.25 14.48 16.32
C TYR A 399 76.98 13.18 16.63
N ALA A 400 78.07 12.95 15.90
CA ALA A 400 78.95 11.80 16.05
C ALA A 400 80.37 12.28 16.35
N ASN A 401 80.96 11.81 17.45
CA ASN A 401 82.41 11.91 17.69
C ASN A 401 83.05 10.56 17.41
N VAL A 402 83.92 10.49 16.40
CA VAL A 402 84.65 9.27 16.02
C VAL A 402 86.15 9.47 16.22
N ARG A 403 86.82 8.54 16.91
CA ARG A 403 88.28 8.50 17.08
C ARG A 403 88.93 7.52 16.10
N ASN A 404 90.25 7.61 15.95
CA ASN A 404 91.01 6.67 15.12
C ASN A 404 90.77 5.22 15.56
N GLY A 405 90.29 4.39 14.63
CA GLY A 405 89.97 2.97 14.86
C GLY A 405 88.53 2.71 15.30
N ASP A 406 87.73 3.74 15.58
CA ASP A 406 86.35 3.57 16.05
C ASP A 406 85.44 3.07 14.93
N ILE A 407 84.52 2.16 15.30
CA ILE A 407 83.30 1.88 14.57
C ILE A 407 82.13 2.20 15.50
N ILE A 408 81.30 3.17 15.13
CA ILE A 408 80.14 3.57 15.92
C ILE A 408 78.89 3.54 15.07
N THR A 409 77.74 3.43 15.72
CA THR A 409 76.44 3.58 15.05
C THR A 409 75.72 4.77 15.64
N ILE A 410 75.15 5.59 14.76
CA ILE A 410 74.21 6.64 15.14
C ILE A 410 72.84 6.37 14.55
N SER A 411 71.82 6.91 15.19
CA SER A 411 70.44 6.89 14.70
C SER A 411 69.80 8.25 14.89
N GLY A 412 68.96 8.63 13.93
CA GLY A 412 68.13 9.82 14.01
C GLY A 412 66.69 9.50 13.64
N GLU A 413 65.75 10.18 14.27
CA GLU A 413 64.34 10.13 13.92
C GLU A 413 63.77 11.55 13.93
N LYS A 414 62.92 11.85 12.96
CA LYS A 414 62.19 13.11 12.92
C LYS A 414 60.81 12.91 12.30
N ILE A 415 59.82 13.54 12.92
CA ILE A 415 58.52 13.76 12.30
C ILE A 415 58.60 15.04 11.48
N VAL A 416 58.24 14.96 10.20
CA VAL A 416 58.38 16.04 9.23
C VAL A 416 57.13 16.14 8.37
N GLN A 417 56.69 17.37 8.11
CA GLN A 417 55.68 17.65 7.09
C GLN A 417 56.35 17.73 5.71
N LEU A 418 55.84 16.94 4.77
CA LEU A 418 56.33 16.88 3.39
C LEU A 418 55.17 17.12 2.41
N ASN A 419 55.45 17.90 1.37
CA ASN A 419 54.51 18.12 0.28
C ASN A 419 54.64 17.04 -0.81
N ALA A 420 53.64 16.92 -1.68
CA ALA A 420 53.76 16.15 -2.91
C ALA A 420 54.99 16.63 -3.72
N TRP A 421 55.74 15.68 -4.28
CA TRP A 421 56.99 15.87 -5.02
C TRP A 421 58.18 16.42 -4.21
N GLU A 422 58.03 16.66 -2.91
CA GLU A 422 59.14 17.07 -2.05
C GLU A 422 60.07 15.88 -1.74
N SER A 423 61.38 16.14 -1.78
CA SER A 423 62.39 15.13 -1.44
C SER A 423 62.97 15.34 -0.06
N ILE A 424 63.49 14.27 0.54
CA ILE A 424 64.21 14.30 1.80
C ILE A 424 65.38 13.31 1.77
N GLY A 425 66.52 13.69 2.32
CA GLY A 425 67.61 12.75 2.57
C GLY A 425 68.57 13.26 3.63
N ILE A 426 69.62 12.48 3.84
CA ILE A 426 70.58 12.68 4.93
C ILE A 426 71.83 13.36 4.39
N PHE A 427 72.33 14.34 5.12
CA PHE A 427 73.53 15.09 4.81
C PHE A 427 74.49 15.07 5.99
N SER A 428 75.76 15.38 5.72
CA SER A 428 76.75 15.66 6.76
C SER A 428 77.41 17.02 6.52
N ASP A 429 77.84 17.68 7.59
CA ASP A 429 78.56 18.96 7.50
C ASP A 429 80.08 18.83 7.31
N THR A 430 80.57 17.60 7.13
CA THR A 430 81.99 17.29 7.19
C THR A 430 82.43 16.55 5.92
N SER A 431 83.58 16.97 5.37
CA SER A 431 84.29 16.20 4.34
C SER A 431 85.39 15.40 5.02
N SER A 432 85.44 14.09 4.76
CA SER A 432 86.45 13.23 5.34
C SER A 432 86.76 12.05 4.43
N ASN A 433 88.04 11.90 4.07
CA ASN A 433 88.55 10.72 3.36
C ASN A 433 88.89 9.55 4.30
N ASN A 434 88.91 9.79 5.62
CA ASN A 434 89.25 8.81 6.65
C ASN A 434 88.05 8.41 7.51
N VAL A 435 86.85 8.92 7.24
CA VAL A 435 85.59 8.48 7.86
C VAL A 435 84.64 7.99 6.78
N GLN A 436 84.17 6.76 6.94
CA GLN A 436 83.25 6.10 6.03
C GLN A 436 81.92 5.81 6.70
N VAL A 437 80.83 5.94 5.94
CA VAL A 437 79.56 5.30 6.26
C VAL A 437 79.61 3.89 5.68
N LEU A 438 79.46 2.88 6.54
CA LEU A 438 79.53 1.47 6.16
C LEU A 438 78.22 0.99 5.56
N ALA A 439 78.30 0.06 4.61
CA ALA A 439 77.15 -0.68 4.11
C ALA A 439 76.49 -1.51 5.22
N SER A 440 77.29 -2.14 6.08
CA SER A 440 76.81 -2.93 7.20
C SER A 440 76.14 -2.05 8.27
N GLY A 441 74.83 -2.23 8.43
CA GLY A 441 74.06 -1.60 9.49
C GLY A 441 73.59 -0.16 9.22
N SER A 442 73.74 0.35 7.99
CA SER A 442 73.20 1.65 7.60
C SER A 442 71.91 1.53 6.78
N SER A 443 70.84 2.18 7.25
CA SER A 443 69.51 2.20 6.60
C SER A 443 68.83 3.56 6.75
N PHE A 444 67.84 3.80 5.89
CA PHE A 444 67.02 5.01 5.90
C PHE A 444 65.58 4.63 5.56
N ASN A 445 64.63 5.09 6.37
CA ASN A 445 63.21 4.72 6.28
C ASN A 445 62.32 5.95 6.37
N ILE A 446 61.16 5.87 5.73
CA ILE A 446 60.10 6.89 5.79
C ILE A 446 58.73 6.22 5.77
N GLU A 447 57.84 6.66 6.66
CA GLU A 447 56.44 6.22 6.71
C GLU A 447 55.50 7.42 6.91
N MET A 448 54.34 7.42 6.26
CA MET A 448 53.30 8.40 6.56
C MET A 448 52.60 8.02 7.86
N ILE A 449 52.48 8.98 8.77
CA ILE A 449 51.79 8.78 10.07
C ILE A 449 50.44 9.49 10.13
N SER A 450 50.27 10.55 9.35
CA SER A 450 48.99 11.25 9.17
C SER A 450 48.99 11.92 7.82
N GLN A 451 47.83 11.94 7.17
CA GLN A 451 47.58 12.85 6.06
C GLN A 451 47.42 14.29 6.59
#